data_AF-A0A349HGM9-F1
#
_entry.id   AF-A0A349HGM9-F1
#
_cell.length_a   1.000
_cell.length_b   1.000
_cell.length_c   1.000
_cell.angle_alpha   90.00
_cell.angle_beta   90.00
_cell.angle_gamma   90.00
#
_symmetry.space_group_name_H-M   'P 1'
#
loop_
_entity.id
_entity.type
_entity.pdbx_description
1 polymer ?
#
loop_
_entity_poly.entity_id
_entity_poly.type
_entity_poly.pdbx_seq_one_letter_code
_entity_poly.pdbx_strand_id
1 'polypeptide(L)'
;MKINPEQIEALKLQQQQENKAKKVDGAAFGEFLNQEVQQGAAQQKGAATVPPVPGLQVNPLLQVQQAAQVQPTSQVSENEFVGKVEDLFGKLENYAQQLGSSGEAGLKQAYSTLEGIQGGVESLKKDWPGVQSENPELGSIVSELETVAVTEQIKFNRGDYV
;
A
#
# COMPACT_ATOMS: atom_id res chain seq x y z
N MET A 1 40.61 -20.23 -3.50
CA MET A 1 40.11 -19.22 -4.47
C MET A 1 41.19 -18.17 -4.62
N LYS A 2 41.68 -17.91 -5.85
CA LYS A 2 42.64 -16.86 -6.14
C LYS A 2 41.85 -15.67 -6.69
N ILE A 3 41.76 -14.58 -5.91
CA ILE A 3 41.11 -13.35 -6.33
C ILE A 3 42.19 -12.51 -7.01
N ASN A 4 42.05 -12.28 -8.32
CA ASN A 4 43.03 -11.53 -9.10
C ASN A 4 42.77 -10.03 -8.94
N PRO A 5 43.73 -9.23 -8.42
CA PRO A 5 43.54 -7.81 -8.13
C PRO A 5 43.22 -6.95 -9.36
N GLU A 6 43.67 -7.38 -10.54
CA GLU A 6 43.37 -6.74 -11.84
C GLU A 6 41.86 -6.64 -12.15
N GLN A 7 41.06 -7.61 -11.65
CA GLN A 7 39.61 -7.61 -11.89
C GLN A 7 38.86 -6.59 -11.01
N ILE A 8 39.45 -6.21 -9.88
CA ILE A 8 38.86 -5.21 -8.97
C ILE A 8 38.97 -3.80 -9.57
N GLU A 9 40.07 -3.52 -10.26
CA GLU A 9 40.28 -2.22 -10.89
C GLU A 9 39.37 -2.04 -12.13
N ALA A 10 39.15 -3.10 -12.90
CA ALA A 10 38.17 -3.12 -13.99
C ALA A 10 36.73 -2.88 -13.50
N LEU A 11 36.34 -3.50 -12.38
CA LEU A 11 35.03 -3.26 -11.76
C LEU A 11 34.88 -1.81 -11.27
N LYS A 12 35.94 -1.21 -10.72
CA LYS A 12 35.91 0.18 -10.24
C LYS A 12 35.77 1.18 -11.40
N LEU A 13 36.39 0.89 -12.54
CA LEU A 13 36.27 1.72 -13.75
C LEU A 13 34.86 1.61 -14.36
N GLN A 14 34.27 0.42 -14.37
CA GLN A 14 32.90 0.19 -14.83
C GLN A 14 31.87 0.93 -13.95
N GLN A 15 32.07 0.92 -12.63
CA GLN A 15 31.19 1.61 -11.68
C GLN A 15 31.30 3.15 -11.78
N GLN A 16 32.44 3.69 -12.23
CA GLN A 16 32.58 5.13 -12.53
C GLN A 16 31.88 5.56 -13.83
N GLN A 17 31.75 4.66 -14.82
CA GLN A 17 31.02 4.96 -16.06
C GLN A 17 29.49 4.93 -15.86
N GLU A 18 28.95 4.03 -15.03
CA GLU A 18 27.52 4.00 -14.72
C GLU A 18 27.03 5.27 -14.00
N ASN A 19 27.88 5.91 -13.17
CA ASN A 19 27.52 7.17 -12.50
C ASN A 19 27.46 8.38 -13.43
N LYS A 20 28.06 8.34 -14.63
CA LYS A 20 27.95 9.43 -15.62
C LYS A 20 26.71 9.33 -16.51
N ALA A 21 26.09 8.14 -16.62
CA ALA A 21 24.94 7.90 -17.48
C ALA A 21 23.58 8.22 -16.81
N LYS A 22 23.56 8.57 -15.52
CA LYS A 22 22.32 8.80 -14.75
C LYS A 22 22.06 10.29 -14.43
N LYS A 23 22.37 11.18 -15.37
CA LYS A 23 21.69 12.48 -15.47
C LYS A 23 20.56 12.34 -16.49
N VAL A 24 19.52 11.60 -16.11
CA VAL A 24 18.24 11.68 -16.81
C VAL A 24 17.61 12.98 -16.33
N ASP A 25 17.43 13.89 -17.26
CA ASP A 25 16.87 15.22 -17.07
C ASP A 25 15.51 15.10 -16.37
N GLY A 26 15.33 15.81 -15.25
CA GLY A 26 14.06 15.85 -14.50
C GLY A 26 12.89 16.46 -15.29
N ALA A 27 13.15 16.93 -16.51
CA ALA A 27 12.15 17.42 -17.45
C ALA A 27 11.22 16.32 -18.00
N ALA A 28 11.68 15.07 -18.11
CA ALA A 28 10.90 14.00 -18.77
C ALA A 28 9.65 13.56 -17.98
N PHE A 29 9.70 13.60 -16.65
CA PHE A 29 8.55 13.25 -15.81
C PHE A 29 7.47 14.34 -15.83
N GLY A 30 7.89 15.62 -15.84
CA GLY A 30 6.97 16.75 -15.93
C GLY A 30 6.22 16.79 -17.27
N GLU A 31 6.90 16.43 -18.36
CA GLU A 31 6.29 16.37 -19.69
C GLU A 31 5.24 15.24 -19.78
N PHE A 32 5.52 14.10 -19.16
CA PHE A 32 4.58 12.98 -19.08
C PHE A 32 3.32 13.34 -18.27
N LEU A 33 3.48 13.98 -17.10
CA LEU A 33 2.35 14.45 -16.30
C LEU A 33 1.49 15.48 -17.06
N ASN A 34 2.13 16.39 -17.79
CA ASN A 34 1.41 17.42 -18.55
C ASN A 34 0.65 16.82 -19.75
N GLN A 35 1.19 15.76 -20.36
CA GLN A 35 0.54 15.04 -21.45
C GLN A 35 -0.71 14.27 -20.96
N GLU A 36 -0.67 13.69 -19.76
CA GLU A 36 -1.82 12.99 -19.15
C GLU A 36 -2.94 13.98 -18.75
N VAL A 37 -2.57 15.14 -18.18
CA VAL A 37 -3.52 16.20 -17.82
C VAL A 37 -4.18 16.81 -19.05
N GLN A 38 -3.45 16.98 -20.15
CA GLN A 38 -4.03 17.46 -21.42
C GLN A 38 -4.93 16.43 -22.10
N GLN A 39 -4.62 15.12 -22.00
CA GLN A 39 -5.51 14.07 -22.52
C GLN A 39 -6.82 13.97 -21.74
N GLY A 40 -6.80 14.16 -20.41
CA GLY A 40 -8.01 14.20 -19.59
C GLY A 40 -8.92 15.42 -19.86
N ALA A 41 -8.37 16.53 -20.35
CA ALA A 41 -9.13 17.76 -20.63
C ALA A 41 -9.82 17.79 -22.01
N ALA A 42 -9.52 16.84 -22.91
CA ALA A 42 -10.10 16.78 -24.26
C ALA A 42 -11.40 15.97 -24.36
N GLN A 43 -11.84 15.27 -23.31
CA GLN A 43 -13.09 14.51 -23.28
C GLN A 43 -14.29 15.29 -22.73
N GLN A 44 -14.41 16.59 -23.03
CA GLN A 44 -15.67 17.32 -22.85
C GLN A 44 -15.88 18.34 -23.97
N LYS A 45 -16.12 17.87 -25.19
CA LYS A 45 -16.95 18.56 -26.20
C LYS A 45 -17.13 17.71 -27.45
N GLY A 46 -18.38 17.51 -27.84
CA GLY A 46 -18.73 17.12 -29.21
C GLY A 46 -19.34 15.75 -29.34
N ALA A 47 -20.66 15.67 -29.20
CA ALA A 47 -21.45 14.72 -29.98
C ALA A 47 -21.24 15.07 -31.45
N ALA A 48 -20.42 14.30 -32.16
CA ALA A 48 -20.28 14.36 -33.60
C ALA A 48 -20.58 12.98 -34.17
N THR A 49 -21.68 12.92 -34.91
CA THR A 49 -22.09 11.81 -35.75
C THR A 49 -21.00 11.51 -36.77
N VAL A 50 -20.36 10.35 -36.66
CA VAL A 50 -19.41 9.83 -37.66
C VAL A 50 -20.21 9.25 -38.84
N PRO A 51 -19.97 9.67 -40.09
CA PRO A 51 -20.60 9.03 -41.26
C PRO A 51 -20.00 7.64 -41.51
N PRO A 52 -20.78 6.65 -41.99
CA PRO A 52 -20.26 5.33 -42.27
C PRO A 52 -19.37 5.39 -43.53
N VAL A 53 -18.13 4.96 -43.39
CA VAL A 53 -17.22 4.70 -44.52
C VAL A 53 -17.43 3.25 -44.96
N PRO A 54 -17.97 2.97 -46.16
CA PRO A 54 -18.11 1.60 -46.63
C PRO A 54 -16.74 1.05 -47.03
N GLY A 55 -16.29 -0.03 -46.38
CA GLY A 55 -15.14 -0.82 -46.86
C GLY A 55 -14.12 -1.32 -45.85
N LEU A 56 -14.23 -0.99 -44.55
CA LEU A 56 -13.32 -1.54 -43.55
C LEU A 56 -13.80 -2.91 -43.07
N GLN A 57 -13.22 -3.96 -43.65
CA GLN A 57 -13.24 -5.31 -43.10
C GLN A 57 -12.75 -5.24 -41.65
N VAL A 58 -13.71 -5.42 -40.73
CA VAL A 58 -13.50 -5.56 -39.29
C VAL A 58 -12.49 -6.69 -39.05
N ASN A 59 -11.27 -6.30 -38.67
CA ASN A 59 -10.21 -7.23 -38.31
C ASN A 59 -10.57 -7.86 -36.95
N PRO A 60 -10.86 -9.18 -36.86
CA PRO A 60 -11.33 -9.82 -35.63
C PRO A 60 -10.30 -9.79 -34.49
N LEU A 61 -9.04 -9.48 -34.79
CA LEU A 61 -8.00 -9.27 -33.78
C LEU A 61 -8.25 -8.03 -32.90
N LEU A 62 -8.95 -7.01 -33.41
CA LEU A 62 -9.28 -5.80 -32.64
C LEU A 62 -10.44 -6.01 -31.65
N GLN A 63 -11.25 -7.07 -31.82
CA GLN A 63 -12.29 -7.43 -30.85
C GLN A 63 -11.74 -8.25 -29.67
N VAL A 64 -10.65 -9.00 -29.86
CA VAL A 64 -10.03 -9.77 -28.77
C VAL A 64 -9.36 -8.87 -27.73
N GLN A 65 -8.93 -7.66 -28.11
CA GLN A 65 -8.38 -6.69 -27.15
C GLN A 65 -9.42 -6.08 -26.20
N GLN A 66 -10.74 -6.24 -26.46
CA GLN A 66 -11.79 -5.77 -25.54
C GLN A 66 -12.22 -6.82 -24.50
N ALA A 67 -11.79 -8.08 -24.62
CA ALA A 67 -12.19 -9.16 -23.71
C ALA A 67 -11.25 -9.36 -22.51
N ALA A 68 -10.22 -8.53 -22.36
CA ALA A 68 -9.47 -8.38 -21.11
C ALA A 68 -9.93 -7.10 -20.41
N GLN A 69 -11.22 -7.05 -20.05
CA GLN A 69 -11.65 -6.26 -18.90
C GLN A 69 -10.92 -6.84 -17.69
N VAL A 70 -9.70 -6.38 -17.46
CA VAL A 70 -9.06 -6.45 -16.16
C VAL A 70 -10.06 -5.78 -15.24
N GLN A 71 -10.81 -6.59 -14.49
CA GLN A 71 -11.58 -6.09 -13.38
C GLN A 71 -10.63 -5.19 -12.60
N PRO A 72 -10.98 -3.91 -12.36
CA PRO A 72 -10.22 -3.13 -11.42
C PRO A 72 -10.26 -3.95 -10.13
N THR A 73 -9.16 -4.62 -9.82
CA THR A 73 -8.88 -5.08 -8.47
C THR A 73 -9.10 -3.83 -7.67
N SER A 74 -10.19 -3.78 -6.90
CA SER A 74 -10.54 -2.64 -6.07
C SER A 74 -9.24 -2.22 -5.41
N GLN A 75 -8.62 -1.14 -5.91
CA GLN A 75 -7.34 -0.71 -5.40
C GLN A 75 -7.66 -0.44 -3.96
N VAL A 76 -7.18 -1.33 -3.08
CA VAL A 76 -7.13 -1.10 -1.66
C VAL A 76 -6.65 0.34 -1.56
N SER A 77 -7.51 1.24 -1.07
CA SER A 77 -7.12 2.63 -0.86
C SER A 77 -6.00 2.57 0.17
N GLU A 78 -4.77 2.42 -0.30
CA GLU A 78 -3.61 2.08 0.53
C GLU A 78 -3.41 3.16 1.58
N ASN A 79 -3.68 4.41 1.21
CA ASN A 79 -3.71 5.55 2.12
C ASN A 79 -4.75 5.41 3.24
N GLU A 80 -5.93 4.85 2.96
CA GLU A 80 -6.97 4.63 3.99
C GLU A 80 -6.60 3.46 4.90
N PHE A 81 -6.06 2.38 4.33
CA PHE A 81 -5.56 1.24 5.10
C PHE A 81 -4.43 1.69 6.05
N VAL A 82 -3.43 2.39 5.51
CA VAL A 82 -2.30 2.93 6.28
C VAL A 82 -2.81 3.87 7.37
N GLY A 83 -3.73 4.79 7.06
CA GLY A 83 -4.33 5.67 8.05
C GLY A 83 -5.01 4.93 9.20
N LYS A 84 -5.78 3.86 8.92
CA LYS A 84 -6.39 3.04 9.99
C LYS A 84 -5.36 2.26 10.80
N VAL A 85 -4.29 1.80 10.18
CA VAL A 85 -3.18 1.12 10.87
C VAL A 85 -2.43 2.10 11.78
N GLU A 86 -2.16 3.32 11.31
CA GLU A 86 -1.55 4.39 12.11
C GLU A 86 -2.42 4.76 13.32
N ASP A 87 -3.74 4.89 13.12
CA ASP A 87 -4.70 5.12 14.21
C ASP A 87 -4.65 3.98 15.24
N LEU A 88 -4.53 2.73 14.79
CA LEU A 88 -4.39 1.56 15.66
C LEU A 88 -3.09 1.59 16.47
N PHE A 89 -1.97 1.92 15.83
CA PHE A 89 -0.69 2.11 16.53
C PHE A 89 -0.76 3.24 17.55
N GLY A 90 -1.44 4.35 17.21
CA GLY A 90 -1.69 5.45 18.15
C GLY A 90 -2.50 5.00 19.37
N LYS A 91 -3.51 4.14 19.19
CA LYS A 91 -4.24 3.55 20.32
C LYS A 91 -3.37 2.60 21.15
N LEU A 92 -2.50 1.82 20.50
CA LEU A 92 -1.58 0.90 21.18
C LEU A 92 -0.56 1.64 22.05
N GLU A 93 -0.07 2.78 21.57
CA GLU A 93 0.78 3.69 22.34
C GLU A 93 0.02 4.29 23.54
N ASN A 94 -1.21 4.77 23.33
CA ASN A 94 -2.06 5.27 24.42
C ASN A 94 -2.33 4.18 25.47
N TYR A 95 -2.57 2.94 25.03
CA TYR A 95 -2.73 1.79 25.90
C TYR A 95 -1.48 1.59 26.78
N ALA A 96 -0.28 1.60 26.20
CA ALA A 96 0.97 1.45 26.93
C ALA A 96 1.18 2.56 27.98
N GLN A 97 0.84 3.81 27.63
CA GLN A 97 0.90 4.94 28.55
C GLN A 97 -0.10 4.83 29.71
N GLN A 98 -1.32 4.37 29.43
CA GLN A 98 -2.34 4.11 30.46
C GLN A 98 -1.91 2.97 31.39
N LEU A 99 -1.22 1.96 30.88
CA LEU A 99 -0.65 0.86 31.66
C LEU A 99 0.48 1.33 32.58
N GLY A 100 1.33 2.25 32.12
CA GLY A 100 2.41 2.85 32.92
C GLY A 100 1.92 3.82 34.00
N SER A 101 0.67 4.29 33.90
CA SER A 101 0.05 5.17 34.88
C SER A 101 -0.46 4.36 36.07
N SER A 102 0.29 4.35 37.17
CA SER A 102 -0.03 3.52 38.34
C SER A 102 -1.40 3.86 38.94
N GLY A 103 -2.37 2.93 38.82
CA GLY A 103 -3.67 3.02 39.49
C GLY A 103 -4.79 2.25 38.79
N GLU A 104 -5.81 1.85 39.56
CA GLU A 104 -6.97 1.08 39.08
C GLU A 104 -7.77 1.80 37.98
N ALA A 105 -7.79 3.14 38.02
CA ALA A 105 -8.41 3.97 36.98
C ALA A 105 -7.67 3.87 35.64
N GLY A 106 -6.33 3.79 35.65
CA GLY A 106 -5.50 3.63 34.46
C GLY A 106 -5.70 2.25 33.83
N LEU A 107 -5.82 1.20 34.65
CA LEU A 107 -6.08 -0.16 34.18
C LEU A 107 -7.45 -0.29 33.49
N LYS A 108 -8.49 0.32 34.04
CA LYS A 108 -9.82 0.32 33.41
C LYS A 108 -9.81 1.06 32.06
N GLN A 109 -9.08 2.17 31.99
CA GLN A 109 -8.90 2.93 30.75
C GLN A 109 -8.11 2.12 29.71
N ALA A 110 -7.00 1.48 30.13
CA ALA A 110 -6.19 0.60 29.29
C ALA A 110 -7.04 -0.55 28.71
N TYR A 111 -7.88 -1.18 29.53
CA TYR A 111 -8.79 -2.22 29.05
C TYR A 111 -9.77 -1.71 27.98
N SER A 112 -10.36 -0.53 28.18
CA SER A 112 -11.25 0.07 27.17
C SER A 112 -10.52 0.43 25.88
N THR A 113 -9.28 0.91 25.97
CA THR A 113 -8.43 1.16 24.81
C THR A 113 -8.12 -0.14 24.07
N LEU A 114 -7.83 -1.22 24.81
CA LEU A 114 -7.56 -2.55 24.26
C LEU A 114 -8.77 -3.11 23.48
N GLU A 115 -9.99 -3.00 24.02
CA GLU A 115 -11.21 -3.37 23.30
C GLU A 115 -11.36 -2.57 21.99
N GLY A 116 -11.03 -1.27 22.03
CA GLY A 116 -11.02 -0.40 20.85
C GLY A 116 -9.98 -0.78 19.80
N ILE A 117 -8.84 -1.35 20.22
CA ILE A 117 -7.81 -1.89 19.32
C ILE A 117 -8.34 -3.17 18.66
N GLN A 118 -8.90 -4.09 19.43
CA GLN A 118 -9.46 -5.34 18.91
C GLN A 118 -10.55 -5.10 17.86
N GLY A 119 -11.52 -4.22 18.16
CA GLY A 119 -12.55 -3.86 17.18
C GLY A 119 -12.00 -3.14 15.95
N GLY A 120 -10.91 -2.40 16.08
CA GLY A 120 -10.23 -1.78 14.95
C GLY A 120 -9.52 -2.80 14.05
N VAL A 121 -8.85 -3.81 14.62
CA VAL A 121 -8.23 -4.91 13.87
C VAL A 121 -9.29 -5.75 13.14
N GLU A 122 -10.41 -6.06 13.80
CA GLU A 122 -11.54 -6.75 13.16
C GLU A 122 -12.12 -5.95 11.99
N SER A 123 -12.27 -4.63 12.17
CA SER A 123 -12.70 -3.73 11.10
C SER A 123 -11.71 -3.74 9.94
N LEU A 124 -10.41 -3.72 10.21
CA LEU A 124 -9.37 -3.78 9.19
C LEU A 124 -9.44 -5.07 8.36
N LYS A 125 -9.67 -6.23 9.01
CA LYS A 125 -9.86 -7.52 8.33
C LYS A 125 -11.15 -7.56 7.51
N LYS A 126 -12.22 -6.91 7.98
CA LYS A 126 -13.51 -6.85 7.31
C LYS A 126 -13.52 -5.89 6.11
N ASP A 127 -12.86 -4.75 6.25
CA ASP A 127 -12.80 -3.69 5.24
C ASP A 127 -11.82 -4.07 4.11
N TRP A 128 -10.75 -4.82 4.42
CA TRP A 128 -9.75 -5.28 3.45
C TRP A 128 -9.51 -6.80 3.49
N PRO A 129 -10.51 -7.63 3.15
CA PRO A 129 -10.39 -9.10 3.21
C PRO A 129 -9.36 -9.67 2.22
N GLY A 130 -8.99 -8.91 1.18
CA GLY A 130 -8.01 -9.28 0.16
C GLY A 130 -6.57 -8.92 0.51
N VAL A 131 -6.34 -8.12 1.55
CA VAL A 131 -5.02 -7.51 1.82
C VAL A 131 -3.90 -8.54 1.93
N GLN A 132 -4.18 -9.71 2.50
CA GLN A 132 -3.18 -10.76 2.68
C GLN A 132 -2.78 -11.45 1.37
N SER A 133 -3.70 -11.52 0.40
CA SER A 133 -3.45 -12.10 -0.93
C SER A 133 -2.84 -11.08 -1.89
N GLU A 134 -3.23 -9.81 -1.77
CA GLU A 134 -2.77 -8.72 -2.64
C GLU A 134 -1.42 -8.14 -2.17
N ASN A 135 -1.22 -8.02 -0.86
CA ASN A 135 -0.01 -7.52 -0.23
C ASN A 135 0.30 -8.30 1.06
N PRO A 136 1.10 -9.39 0.99
CA PRO A 136 1.38 -10.24 2.13
C PRO A 136 2.09 -9.51 3.28
N GLU A 137 2.86 -8.45 3.00
CA GLU A 137 3.48 -7.60 4.02
C GLU A 137 2.42 -6.85 4.84
N LEU A 138 1.44 -6.21 4.19
CA LEU A 138 0.35 -5.52 4.87
C LEU A 138 -0.53 -6.50 5.67
N GLY A 139 -0.79 -7.69 5.11
CA GLY A 139 -1.48 -8.75 5.84
C GLY A 139 -0.73 -9.26 7.07
N SER A 140 0.60 -9.24 7.03
CA SER A 140 1.44 -9.59 8.18
C SER A 140 1.29 -8.56 9.31
N ILE A 141 1.25 -7.27 8.99
CA ILE A 141 1.01 -6.19 9.97
C ILE A 141 -0.33 -6.38 10.68
N VAL A 142 -1.41 -6.68 9.95
CA VAL A 142 -2.73 -6.93 10.55
C VAL A 142 -2.68 -8.14 11.48
N SER A 143 -1.98 -9.20 11.07
CA SER A 143 -1.83 -10.44 11.85
C SER A 143 -1.01 -10.21 13.13
N GLU A 144 0.03 -9.38 13.07
CA GLU A 144 0.81 -9.00 14.24
C GLU A 144 -0.01 -8.14 15.21
N LEU A 145 -0.75 -7.15 14.70
CA LEU A 145 -1.66 -6.33 15.52
C LEU A 145 -2.72 -7.19 16.23
N GLU A 146 -3.29 -8.18 15.53
CA GLU A 146 -4.22 -9.15 16.11
C GLU A 146 -3.54 -9.97 17.22
N THR A 147 -2.36 -10.50 16.94
CA THR A 147 -1.60 -11.33 17.90
C THR A 147 -1.27 -10.54 19.16
N VAL A 148 -0.83 -9.28 19.02
CA VAL A 148 -0.56 -8.40 20.15
C VAL A 148 -1.85 -8.13 20.93
N ALA A 149 -2.93 -7.71 20.27
CA ALA A 149 -4.18 -7.38 20.95
C ALA A 149 -4.76 -8.57 21.74
N VAL A 150 -4.75 -9.77 21.15
CA VAL A 150 -5.21 -11.00 21.84
C VAL A 150 -4.29 -11.36 23.00
N THR A 151 -2.97 -11.26 22.80
CA THR A 151 -1.99 -11.55 23.87
C THR A 151 -2.17 -10.61 25.05
N GLU A 152 -2.33 -9.31 24.78
CA GLU A 152 -2.58 -8.29 25.80
C GLU A 152 -3.91 -8.53 26.54
N GLN A 153 -4.95 -8.98 25.83
CA GLN A 153 -6.23 -9.32 26.46
C GLN A 153 -6.08 -10.51 27.41
N ILE A 154 -5.32 -11.53 27.01
CA ILE A 154 -5.03 -12.69 27.87
C ILE A 154 -4.27 -12.24 29.12
N LYS A 155 -3.27 -11.37 29.00
CA LYS A 155 -2.52 -10.82 30.13
C LYS A 155 -3.44 -10.04 31.09
N PHE A 156 -4.33 -9.20 30.54
CA PHE A 156 -5.34 -8.47 31.32
C PHE A 156 -6.27 -9.42 32.07
N ASN A 157 -6.84 -10.41 31.39
CA ASN A 157 -7.77 -11.38 31.99
C ASN A 157 -7.10 -12.25 33.06
N ARG A 158 -5.79 -12.50 32.93
CA ARG A 158 -4.99 -13.22 33.94
C ARG A 158 -4.65 -12.35 35.16
N GLY A 159 -4.75 -11.03 35.03
CA GLY A 159 -4.40 -10.09 36.07
C GLY A 159 -2.91 -9.75 36.14
N ASP A 160 -2.15 -9.87 35.05
CA ASP A 160 -0.71 -9.55 35.03
C ASP A 160 -0.40 -8.07 35.34
N TYR A 161 -1.41 -7.21 35.32
CA TYR A 161 -1.29 -5.76 35.46
C TYR A 161 -1.82 -5.23 36.80
N VAL A 162 -2.24 -6.11 37.72
CA VAL A 162 -2.87 -5.76 39.01
C VAL A 162 -1.96 -6.09 40.19
#